data_AF-A0A7W1ZQ90-F1
#
_entry.id   AF-A0A7W1ZQ90-F1
#
_cell.length_a   1.000
_cell.length_b   1.000
_cell.length_c   1.000
_cell.angle_alpha   90.00
_cell.angle_beta   90.00
_cell.angle_gamma   90.00
#
_symmetry.space_group_name_H-M   'P 1'
#
loop_
_entity.id
_entity.type
_entity.pdbx_description
1 polymer ?
#
loop_
_entity_poly.entity_id
_entity_poly.type
_entity_poly.pdbx_seq_one_letter_code
_entity_poly.pdbx_strand_id
1 'polypeptide(L)'
;MRVFNKVESGFTLVEILIVVAVIGLLISIAVPNFAKTRKVAQANICVENLMQIESAKQMWALETLKADGDPVEPDNLIGMTLYIKKTPECPSGGEYDYNVVGTNAFCSFGNQVTPPHVLE
;
A
#
# COMPACT_ATOMS: atom_id res chain seq x y z
N MET A 1 -7.71 -57.10 -32.98
CA MET A 1 -7.74 -55.86 -32.20
C MET A 1 -6.31 -55.60 -31.71
N ARG A 2 -5.60 -54.60 -32.26
CA ARG A 2 -4.21 -54.29 -31.88
C ARG A 2 -4.25 -53.23 -30.79
N VAL A 3 -3.84 -53.60 -29.59
CA VAL A 3 -3.73 -52.69 -28.44
C VAL A 3 -2.42 -51.92 -28.60
N PHE A 4 -2.51 -50.61 -28.83
CA PHE A 4 -1.35 -49.73 -28.78
C PHE A 4 -0.97 -49.53 -27.32
N ASN A 5 0.12 -50.17 -26.86
CA ASN A 5 0.72 -49.86 -25.57
C ASN A 5 1.26 -48.42 -25.63
N LYS A 6 0.65 -47.54 -24.85
CA LYS A 6 1.14 -46.18 -24.64
C LYS A 6 2.35 -46.28 -23.72
N VAL A 7 3.55 -46.02 -24.26
CA VAL A 7 4.77 -45.92 -23.46
C VAL A 7 4.63 -44.69 -22.58
N GLU A 8 4.41 -44.87 -21.28
CA GLU A 8 4.50 -43.78 -20.32
C GLU A 8 5.97 -43.45 -20.09
N SER A 9 6.43 -42.33 -20.66
CA SER A 9 7.73 -41.75 -20.30
C SER A 9 7.65 -41.20 -18.89
N GLY A 10 8.36 -41.82 -17.95
CA GLY A 10 8.59 -41.26 -16.61
C GLY A 10 9.61 -40.11 -16.67
N PHE A 11 9.40 -39.09 -15.84
CA PHE A 11 10.41 -38.05 -15.61
C PHE A 11 11.70 -38.67 -15.06
N THR A 12 12.85 -38.28 -15.61
CA THR A 12 14.14 -38.66 -15.04
C THR A 12 14.42 -37.84 -13.77
N LEU A 13 15.13 -38.42 -12.79
CA LEU A 13 15.59 -37.69 -11.60
C LEU A 13 16.45 -36.47 -11.98
N VAL A 14 17.18 -36.56 -13.08
CA VAL A 14 18.05 -35.50 -13.61
C VAL A 14 17.23 -34.31 -14.12
N GLU A 15 16.12 -34.55 -14.83
CA GLU A 15 15.24 -33.47 -15.30
C GLU A 15 14.66 -32.68 -14.13
N ILE A 16 14.20 -33.36 -13.07
CA ILE A 16 13.66 -32.69 -11.89
C ILE A 16 14.74 -31.84 -11.20
N LEU A 17 15.97 -32.35 -11.10
CA LEU A 17 17.09 -31.63 -10.47
C LEU A 17 17.42 -30.31 -11.19
N ILE A 18 17.49 -30.33 -12.52
CA ILE A 18 17.77 -29.11 -13.31
C ILE A 18 16.63 -28.10 -13.14
N VAL A 19 15.38 -28.55 -13.14
CA VAL A 19 14.22 -27.66 -12.99
C VAL A 19 14.23 -26.95 -11.63
N VAL A 20 14.44 -27.67 -10.52
CA VAL A 20 14.48 -27.03 -9.19
C VAL A 20 15.70 -26.11 -9.03
N ALA A 21 16.83 -26.42 -9.68
CA ALA A 21 18.01 -25.56 -9.69
C ALA A 21 17.72 -24.21 -10.38
N VAL A 22 17.05 -24.22 -11.54
CA VAL A 22 16.67 -22.99 -12.25
C VAL A 22 15.61 -22.21 -11.49
N ILE A 23 14.60 -22.88 -10.91
CA ILE A 23 13.56 -22.21 -10.09
C ILE A 23 14.20 -21.54 -8.87
N GLY A 24 15.12 -22.22 -8.17
CA GLY A 24 15.84 -21.66 -7.03
C GLY A 24 16.62 -20.38 -7.38
N LEU A 25 17.29 -20.37 -8.54
CA LEU A 25 17.99 -19.19 -9.03
C LEU A 25 17.03 -18.01 -9.27
N LEU A 26 15.89 -18.25 -9.91
CA LEU A 26 14.90 -17.20 -10.17
C LEU A 26 14.29 -16.63 -8.88
N ILE A 27 13.93 -17.49 -7.92
CA ILE A 27 13.37 -17.10 -6.62
C ILE A 27 14.37 -16.24 -5.84
N SER A 28 15.68 -16.57 -5.90
CA SER A 28 16.71 -15.85 -5.17
C SER A 28 16.77 -14.34 -5.50
N ILE A 29 16.43 -13.98 -6.74
CA ILE A 29 16.40 -12.58 -7.21
C ILE A 29 14.99 -11.98 -7.04
N ALA A 30 13.94 -12.77 -7.28
CA ALA A 30 12.56 -12.29 -7.27
C ALA A 30 12.06 -11.89 -5.87
N VAL A 31 12.35 -12.69 -4.83
CA VAL A 31 11.85 -12.48 -3.46
C VAL A 31 12.31 -11.15 -2.83
N PRO A 32 13.61 -10.81 -2.80
CA PRO A 32 14.05 -9.55 -2.19
C PRO A 32 13.52 -8.33 -2.95
N ASN A 33 13.44 -8.42 -4.28
CA ASN A 33 12.89 -7.36 -5.11
C ASN A 33 11.39 -7.14 -4.83
N PHE A 34 10.61 -8.22 -4.74
CA PHE A 34 9.19 -8.15 -4.42
C PHE A 34 8.94 -7.53 -3.03
N ALA A 35 9.72 -7.93 -2.02
CA ALA A 35 9.59 -7.38 -0.67
C ALA A 35 9.88 -5.86 -0.63
N LYS A 36 10.90 -5.40 -1.39
CA LYS A 36 11.21 -3.97 -1.50
C LYS A 36 10.09 -3.20 -2.19
N THR A 37 9.63 -3.66 -3.36
CA THR A 37 8.56 -3.01 -4.13
C THR A 37 7.26 -2.93 -3.33
N ARG A 38 6.94 -3.96 -2.53
CA ARG A 38 5.79 -3.94 -1.64
C ARG A 38 5.89 -2.80 -0.62
N LYS A 39 7.03 -2.60 0.04
CA LYS A 39 7.23 -1.51 1.00
C LYS A 39 7.08 -0.13 0.34
N VAL A 40 7.63 0.03 -0.86
CA VAL A 40 7.48 1.27 -1.64
C VAL A 40 6.01 1.53 -1.99
N ALA A 41 5.28 0.50 -2.44
CA ALA A 41 3.85 0.63 -2.72
C ALA A 41 3.03 1.02 -1.47
N GLN A 42 3.34 0.43 -0.31
CA GLN A 42 2.72 0.79 0.97
C GLN A 42 2.96 2.26 1.34
N ALA A 43 4.19 2.74 1.16
CA ALA A 43 4.53 4.15 1.39
C ALA A 43 3.78 5.09 0.43
N ASN A 44 3.76 4.77 -0.86
CA ASN A 44 3.06 5.59 -1.86
C ASN A 44 1.56 5.70 -1.57
N ILE A 45 0.90 4.59 -1.20
CA ILE A 45 -0.52 4.61 -0.80
C ILE A 45 -0.71 5.45 0.46
N CYS A 46 0.19 5.36 1.44
CA CYS A 46 0.11 6.18 2.65
C CYS A 46 0.22 7.68 2.33
N VAL A 47 1.18 8.07 1.49
CA VAL A 47 1.35 9.46 1.05
C VAL A 47 0.13 9.94 0.27
N GLU A 48 -0.41 9.11 -0.63
CA GLU A 48 -1.62 9.44 -1.39
C GLU A 48 -2.83 9.65 -0.47
N ASN A 49 -3.01 8.79 0.55
CA ASN A 49 -4.04 8.96 1.56
C ASN A 49 -3.87 10.28 2.33
N LEU A 50 -2.64 10.63 2.73
CA LEU A 50 -2.36 11.91 3.39
C LEU A 50 -2.71 13.11 2.47
N MET A 51 -2.40 13.03 1.17
CA MET A 51 -2.80 14.07 0.21
C MET A 51 -4.32 14.16 0.05
N GLN A 52 -5.02 13.02 0.03
CA GLN A 52 -6.49 13.00 0.01
C GLN A 52 -7.06 13.65 1.26
N ILE A 53 -6.49 13.39 2.43
CA ILE A 53 -6.87 14.03 3.69
C ILE A 53 -6.67 15.55 3.62
N GLU A 54 -5.50 16.02 3.14
CA GLU A 54 -5.24 17.44 3.00
C GLU A 54 -6.21 18.13 2.05
N SER A 55 -6.46 17.55 0.88
CA SER A 55 -7.40 18.11 -0.08
C SER A 55 -8.82 18.18 0.49
N ALA A 56 -9.25 17.15 1.21
CA ALA A 56 -10.55 17.13 1.90
C ALA A 56 -10.63 18.20 2.99
N LYS A 57 -9.58 18.34 3.81
CA LYS A 57 -9.49 19.35 4.88
C LYS A 57 -9.55 20.76 4.32
N GLN A 58 -8.81 21.02 3.24
CA GLN A 58 -8.84 22.32 2.56
C GLN A 58 -10.21 22.63 1.98
N MET A 59 -10.86 21.66 1.32
CA MET A 59 -12.22 21.85 0.79
C MET A 59 -13.23 22.13 1.90
N TRP A 60 -13.19 21.36 3.00
CA TRP A 60 -14.05 21.58 4.16
C TRP A 60 -13.83 22.95 4.80
N ALA A 61 -12.57 23.36 4.98
CA ALA A 61 -12.25 24.66 5.57
C ALA A 61 -12.74 25.83 4.70
N LEU A 62 -12.63 25.71 3.38
CA LEU A 62 -13.13 26.71 2.44
C LEU A 62 -14.67 26.83 2.48
N GLU A 63 -15.38 25.70 2.53
CA GLU A 63 -16.85 25.69 2.55
C GLU A 63 -17.42 26.20 3.89
N THR A 64 -16.76 25.87 4.99
CA THR A 64 -17.20 26.22 6.35
C THR A 64 -16.58 27.51 6.90
N LEU A 65 -15.82 28.23 6.06
CA LEU A 65 -15.13 29.49 6.41
C LEU A 65 -14.23 29.36 7.64
N LYS A 66 -13.51 28.24 7.75
CA LYS A 66 -12.54 27.97 8.82
C LYS A 66 -11.18 28.58 8.49
N ALA A 67 -10.50 29.05 9.53
CA ALA A 67 -9.17 29.61 9.44
C ALA A 67 -8.12 28.58 9.87
N ASP A 68 -6.86 28.88 9.56
CA ASP A 68 -5.73 28.09 10.05
C ASP A 68 -5.75 28.04 11.59
N GLY A 69 -5.54 26.84 12.14
CA GLY A 69 -5.62 26.57 13.57
C GLY A 69 -6.97 26.07 14.08
N ASP A 70 -8.03 26.11 13.27
CA ASP A 70 -9.31 25.51 13.64
C ASP A 70 -9.19 23.96 13.75
N PRO A 71 -9.80 23.34 14.77
CA PRO A 71 -9.75 21.90 14.96
C PRO A 71 -10.53 21.16 13.87
N VAL A 72 -9.94 20.08 13.38
CA VAL A 72 -10.52 19.22 12.34
C VAL A 72 -10.91 17.90 12.99
N GLU A 73 -12.21 17.64 13.07
CA GLU A 73 -12.73 16.36 13.54
C GLU A 73 -12.97 15.41 12.35
N PRO A 74 -12.52 14.14 12.42
CA PRO A 74 -12.65 13.19 11.31
C PRO A 74 -14.08 13.03 10.78
N ASP A 75 -15.09 13.13 11.65
CA ASP A 75 -16.51 13.01 11.31
C ASP A 75 -17.01 14.09 10.35
N ASN A 76 -16.32 15.24 10.28
CA ASN A 76 -16.65 16.33 9.35
C ASN A 76 -16.09 16.10 7.94
N LEU A 77 -15.11 15.19 7.80
CA LEU A 77 -14.47 14.89 6.51
C LEU A 77 -14.91 13.54 5.96
N ILE A 78 -15.17 12.58 6.84
CA ILE A 78 -15.34 11.18 6.48
C ILE A 78 -16.82 10.80 6.51
N GLY A 79 -17.34 10.42 5.37
CA GLY A 79 -18.72 9.97 5.22
C GLY A 79 -19.06 9.73 3.76
N MET A 80 -20.07 8.89 3.51
CA MET A 80 -20.45 8.53 2.14
C MET A 80 -20.90 9.75 1.30
N THR A 81 -21.34 10.82 1.96
CA THR A 81 -21.78 12.09 1.36
C THR A 81 -20.84 13.26 1.63
N LEU A 82 -19.67 13.00 2.22
CA LEU A 82 -18.69 14.03 2.58
C LEU A 82 -17.48 13.97 1.62
N TYR A 83 -16.39 14.63 2.00
CA TYR A 83 -15.19 14.78 1.17
C TYR A 83 -14.41 13.48 1.01
N ILE A 84 -14.40 12.61 2.03
CA ILE A 84 -13.75 11.31 2.02
C ILE A 84 -14.79 10.19 2.23
N LYS A 85 -14.93 9.30 1.25
CA LYS A 85 -15.98 8.27 1.25
C LYS A 85 -15.84 7.21 2.35
N LYS A 86 -14.60 6.83 2.69
CA LYS A 86 -14.27 5.83 3.71
C LYS A 86 -13.00 6.26 4.42
N THR A 87 -12.92 6.02 5.72
CA THR A 87 -11.69 6.23 6.50
C THR A 87 -10.49 5.56 5.80
N PRO A 88 -9.45 6.33 5.43
CA PRO A 88 -8.26 5.77 4.84
C PRO A 88 -7.53 4.91 5.86
N GLU A 89 -7.07 3.74 5.44
CA GLU A 89 -6.30 2.81 6.27
C GLU A 89 -4.85 2.81 5.77
N CYS A 90 -3.89 2.97 6.68
CA CYS A 90 -2.49 2.86 6.31
C CYS A 90 -2.15 1.38 6.02
N PRO A 91 -1.54 1.04 4.87
CA PRO A 91 -1.16 -0.35 4.55
C PRO A 91 -0.12 -0.96 5.49
N SER A 92 0.54 -0.14 6.29
CA SER A 92 1.49 -0.55 7.34
C SER A 92 0.83 -0.65 8.72
N GLY A 93 -0.46 -0.30 8.85
CA GLY A 93 -1.24 -0.35 10.09
C GLY A 93 -1.20 0.92 10.95
N GLY A 94 -0.76 2.04 10.38
CA GLY A 94 -0.62 3.31 11.11
C GLY A 94 -1.93 4.08 11.18
N GLU A 95 -2.08 4.89 12.22
CA GLU A 95 -3.20 5.83 12.34
C GLU A 95 -2.84 7.16 11.70
N TYR A 96 -3.86 7.83 11.15
CA TYR A 96 -3.75 9.17 10.58
C TYR A 96 -4.25 10.20 11.58
N ASP A 97 -3.44 11.23 11.79
CA ASP A 97 -3.83 12.43 12.48
C ASP A 97 -4.05 13.54 11.45
N TYR A 98 -5.24 14.14 11.48
CA TYR A 98 -5.71 15.12 10.52
C TYR A 98 -5.17 16.52 10.81
N ASN A 99 -4.66 16.74 12.03
CA ASN A 99 -4.20 18.02 12.58
C ASN A 99 -5.24 19.16 12.44
N VAL A 100 -4.88 20.35 12.87
CA VAL A 100 -5.69 21.57 12.62
C VAL A 100 -5.62 21.99 11.15
N VAL A 101 -6.57 22.83 10.73
CA VAL A 101 -6.51 23.50 9.42
C VAL A 101 -5.19 24.26 9.30
N GLY A 102 -4.53 24.15 8.14
CA GLY A 102 -3.24 24.80 7.87
C GLY A 102 -2.00 24.03 8.35
N THR A 103 -2.15 22.94 9.10
CA THR A 103 -1.03 22.04 9.48
C THR A 103 -1.19 20.69 8.80
N ASN A 104 -0.13 20.17 8.16
CA ASN A 104 -0.19 18.90 7.43
C ASN A 104 -0.57 17.72 8.33
N ALA A 105 -1.41 16.84 7.82
CA ALA A 105 -1.75 15.55 8.39
C ALA A 105 -0.52 14.64 8.40
N PHE A 106 -0.43 13.76 9.39
CA PHE A 106 0.68 12.82 9.49
C PHE A 106 0.20 11.41 9.79
N CYS A 107 1.00 10.44 9.36
CA CYS A 107 0.84 9.05 9.74
C CYS A 107 1.69 8.76 10.98
N SER A 108 1.17 7.96 11.92
CA SER A 108 1.89 7.51 13.11
C SER A 108 3.25 6.86 12.80
N PHE A 109 3.36 6.21 11.64
CA PHE A 109 4.62 5.62 11.19
C PHE A 109 5.62 6.63 10.64
N GLY A 110 5.20 7.80 10.16
CA GLY A 110 6.04 8.90 9.67
C GLY A 110 7.42 8.46 9.13
N ASN A 111 8.47 8.77 9.87
CA ASN A 111 9.87 8.44 9.53
C ASN A 111 10.38 7.10 10.08
N GLN A 112 9.53 6.33 10.76
CA GLN A 112 9.87 5.01 11.35
C GLN A 112 9.93 3.90 10.29
N VAL A 113 9.48 4.17 9.07
CA VAL A 113 9.44 3.23 7.94
C VAL A 113 10.27 3.75 6.77
N THR A 114 10.77 2.82 5.95
CA THR A 114 11.54 3.13 4.74
C THR A 114 10.89 2.47 3.52
N PRO A 115 10.41 3.25 2.53
CA PRO A 115 10.40 4.72 2.45
C PRO A 115 9.51 5.40 3.51
N PRO A 116 9.77 6.67 3.88
CA PRO A 116 9.00 7.37 4.91
C PRO A 116 7.58 7.67 4.45
N HIS A 117 6.66 7.70 5.41
CA HIS A 117 5.24 8.00 5.23
C HIS A 117 4.95 9.45 5.63
N VAL A 118 5.54 10.42 4.93
CA VAL A 118 5.40 11.84 5.22
C VAL A 118 4.97 12.59 3.97
N LEU A 119 4.17 13.64 4.15
CA LEU A 119 3.95 14.65 3.12
C LEU A 119 5.18 15.56 3.08
N GLU A 120 5.83 15.64 1.91
CA GLU A 120 6.92 16.59 1.65
C GLU A 120 6.39 18.01 1.42
#